data_AF-A0A527ZCK5-F1
#
_entry.id   AF-A0A527ZCK5-F1
#
_cell.length_a   1.000
_cell.length_b   1.000
_cell.length_c   1.000
_cell.angle_alpha   90.00
_cell.angle_beta   90.00
_cell.angle_gamma   90.00
#
_symmetry.space_group_name_H-M   'P 1'
#
loop_
_entity.id
_entity.type
_entity.pdbx_description
1 polymer ?
#
loop_
_entity_poly.entity_id
_entity_poly.type
_entity_poly.pdbx_seq_one_letter_code
_entity_poly.pdbx_strand_id
1 'polypeptide(L)'
;ARVLMQDFTGVPAVVDLAAMRDAMASLGGDPQKINPLVPVDLVIDHSVIVDEFGTPLAFARNVELEYERNEERYKFLKWGQQAFR
;
A
#
# COMPACT_ATOMS: atom_id res chain seq x y z
N ALA A 1 -14.78 -6.46 14.51
CA ALA A 1 -14.26 -5.12 14.20
C ALA A 1 -13.16 -5.26 13.15
N ARG A 2 -12.86 -4.21 12.36
CA ARG A 2 -11.84 -4.20 11.28
C ARG A 2 -11.14 -2.84 11.21
N VAL A 3 -10.02 -2.77 10.51
CA VAL A 3 -9.29 -1.52 10.20
C VAL A 3 -9.45 -1.19 8.71
N LEU A 4 -9.65 0.08 8.39
CA LEU A 4 -9.70 0.59 7.02
C LEU A 4 -8.59 1.63 6.84
N MET A 5 -7.85 1.56 5.74
CA MET A 5 -6.74 2.46 5.42
C MET A 5 -6.81 2.91 3.95
N GLN A 6 -6.23 4.08 3.69
CA GLN A 6 -5.95 4.59 2.35
C GLN A 6 -4.47 4.44 2.00
N ASP A 7 -4.08 4.54 0.73
CA ASP A 7 -2.73 4.23 0.24
C ASP A 7 -1.61 5.09 0.83
N PHE A 8 -1.84 6.39 1.02
CA PHE A 8 -0.84 7.31 1.57
C PHE A 8 -0.43 6.95 3.01
N THR A 9 -1.36 6.47 3.84
CA THR A 9 -1.05 5.95 5.19
C THR A 9 -0.81 4.45 5.22
N GLY A 10 -1.34 3.72 4.24
CA GLY A 10 -1.20 2.27 4.09
C GLY A 10 0.21 1.87 3.74
N VAL A 11 0.87 2.61 2.84
CA VAL A 11 2.27 2.37 2.47
C VAL A 11 3.21 2.45 3.66
N PRO A 12 3.28 3.57 4.42
CA PRO A 12 4.16 3.63 5.59
C PRO A 12 3.78 2.60 6.65
N ALA A 13 2.50 2.27 6.84
CA ALA A 13 2.11 1.21 7.77
C ALA A 13 2.66 -0.18 7.37
N VAL A 14 2.65 -0.53 6.07
CA VAL A 14 3.25 -1.78 5.58
C VAL A 14 4.78 -1.75 5.69
N VAL A 15 5.41 -0.59 5.47
CA VAL A 15 6.85 -0.39 5.71
C VAL A 15 7.18 -0.61 7.19
N ASP A 16 6.39 -0.04 8.10
CA ASP A 16 6.59 -0.20 9.54
C ASP A 16 6.45 -1.67 9.96
N LEU A 17 5.46 -2.39 9.43
CA LEU A 17 5.33 -3.83 9.69
C LEU A 17 6.52 -4.64 9.16
N ALA A 18 7.07 -4.27 8.00
CA ALA A 18 8.27 -4.90 7.46
C ALA A 18 9.50 -4.60 8.36
N ALA A 19 9.69 -3.35 8.77
CA ALA A 19 10.77 -2.96 9.68
C ALA A 19 10.65 -3.64 11.05
N MET A 20 9.42 -3.81 11.57
CA MET A 20 9.16 -4.56 12.80
C MET A 20 9.53 -6.04 12.66
N ARG A 21 9.34 -6.66 11.49
CA ARG A 21 9.79 -8.04 11.21
C ARG A 21 11.31 -8.14 11.23
N ASP A 22 12.00 -7.20 10.60
CA ASP A 22 13.46 -7.16 10.59
C ASP A 22 14.03 -6.97 12.01
N ALA A 23 13.43 -6.07 12.80
CA ALA A 23 13.79 -5.87 14.19
C ALA A 23 13.54 -7.13 15.04
N MET A 24 12.40 -7.80 14.86
CA MET A 24 12.07 -9.04 15.56
C MET A 24 13.11 -10.14 15.25
N ALA A 25 13.50 -10.29 13.97
CA ALA A 25 14.53 -11.24 13.55
C ALA A 25 15.89 -10.92 14.20
N SER A 26 16.27 -9.64 14.20
CA SER A 26 17.55 -9.17 14.76
C SER A 26 17.66 -9.41 16.27
N LEU A 27 16.52 -9.43 16.97
CA LEU A 27 16.43 -9.74 18.39
C LEU A 27 16.30 -11.25 18.70
N GLY A 28 16.37 -12.11 17.68
CA GLY A 28 16.23 -13.57 17.84
C GLY A 28 14.79 -14.04 18.07
N GLY A 29 13.81 -13.17 17.84
CA GLY A 29 12.39 -13.50 17.89
C GLY A 29 11.87 -14.08 16.58
N ASP A 30 10.58 -14.41 16.56
CA ASP A 30 9.89 -14.92 15.36
C ASP A 30 9.18 -13.78 14.60
N PRO A 31 9.66 -13.38 13.41
CA PRO A 31 9.04 -12.32 12.61
C PRO A 31 7.61 -12.62 12.19
N GLN A 32 7.20 -13.90 12.12
CA GLN A 32 5.84 -14.28 11.76
C GLN A 32 4.81 -13.88 12.84
N LYS A 33 5.25 -13.42 14.01
CA LYS A 33 4.36 -12.81 15.00
C LYS A 33 3.94 -11.38 14.66
N ILE A 34 4.62 -10.73 13.70
CA ILE A 34 4.25 -9.40 13.22
C ILE A 34 3.28 -9.57 12.04
N ASN A 35 1.99 -9.60 12.39
CA ASN A 35 0.88 -9.69 11.45
C ASN A 35 -0.35 -8.92 11.98
N PRO A 36 -1.22 -8.41 11.10
CA PRO A 36 -2.51 -7.85 11.50
C PRO A 36 -3.36 -8.89 12.25
N LEU A 37 -3.87 -8.52 13.43
CA LEU A 37 -4.71 -9.41 14.25
C LEU A 37 -6.20 -9.33 13.91
N VAL A 38 -6.58 -8.33 13.11
CA VAL A 38 -7.94 -8.10 12.62
C VAL A 38 -7.90 -7.83 11.12
N PRO A 39 -8.99 -8.05 10.38
CA PRO A 39 -9.05 -7.74 8.96
C PRO A 39 -8.68 -6.27 8.70
N VAL A 40 -7.87 -6.06 7.66
CA VAL A 40 -7.46 -4.74 7.17
C VAL A 40 -7.86 -4.61 5.72
N ASP A 41 -8.62 -3.57 5.40
CA ASP A 41 -8.94 -3.18 4.04
C ASP A 41 -8.09 -1.95 3.68
N LEU A 42 -7.38 -2.01 2.55
CA LEU A 42 -6.58 -0.90 2.02
C LEU A 42 -7.12 -0.48 0.66
N VAL A 43 -7.46 0.80 0.53
CA VAL A 43 -7.98 1.40 -0.70
C VAL A 43 -6.92 2.33 -1.30
N ILE A 44 -6.76 2.28 -2.63
CA ILE A 44 -5.91 3.21 -3.37
C ILE A 44 -6.81 4.27 -3.98
N ASP A 45 -6.71 5.49 -3.46
CA ASP A 45 -7.57 6.62 -3.85
C ASP A 45 -6.87 7.98 -3.76
N HIS A 46 -5.68 8.08 -3.16
CA HIS A 46 -4.89 9.33 -3.03
C HIS A 46 -3.74 9.42 -4.05
N SER A 47 -3.82 8.65 -5.15
CA SER A 47 -2.79 8.50 -6.17
C SER A 47 -3.03 9.31 -7.44
N VAL A 48 -4.30 9.43 -7.85
CA VAL A 48 -4.70 10.04 -9.12
C VAL A 48 -4.58 11.55 -9.01
N ILE A 49 -3.97 12.15 -10.04
CA ILE A 49 -3.85 13.60 -10.20
C ILE A 49 -4.64 13.99 -11.45
N VAL A 50 -5.24 15.19 -11.42
CA VAL A 50 -5.94 15.75 -12.58
C VAL A 50 -4.93 16.45 -13.48
N ASP A 51 -4.20 15.69 -14.31
CA ASP A 51 -3.27 16.24 -15.30
C ASP A 51 -4.02 16.72 -16.56
N GLU A 52 -5.02 15.97 -17.02
CA GLU A 52 -5.94 16.34 -18.09
C GLU A 52 -7.37 16.50 -17.54
N PHE A 53 -8.12 17.47 -18.06
CA PHE A 53 -9.50 17.75 -17.66
C PHE A 53 -10.37 18.20 -18.83
N GLY A 54 -11.68 18.01 -18.72
CA GLY A 54 -12.66 18.55 -19.69
C GLY A 54 -12.72 17.85 -21.05
N THR A 55 -12.00 16.74 -21.23
CA THR A 55 -12.03 15.94 -22.46
C THR A 55 -12.60 14.54 -22.18
N PRO A 56 -13.15 13.84 -23.19
CA PRO A 56 -13.52 12.42 -23.05
C PRO A 56 -12.33 11.49 -22.73
N LEU A 57 -11.09 11.94 -22.95
CA LEU A 57 -9.86 11.17 -22.73
C LEU A 57 -9.25 11.38 -21.34
N ALA A 58 -9.67 12.42 -20.62
CA ALA A 58 -9.09 12.86 -19.36
C ALA A 58 -8.96 11.73 -18.33
N PHE A 59 -10.00 10.89 -18.16
CA PHE A 59 -9.95 9.77 -17.22
C PHE A 59 -8.86 8.75 -17.60
N ALA A 60 -8.83 8.32 -18.87
CA ALA A 60 -7.87 7.32 -19.33
C ALA A 60 -6.42 7.82 -19.18
N ARG A 61 -6.18 9.10 -19.51
CA ARG A 61 -4.85 9.72 -19.41
C ARG A 61 -4.39 9.90 -17.96
N ASN A 62 -5.27 10.35 -17.08
CA ASN A 62 -4.93 10.52 -15.66
C ASN A 62 -4.62 9.18 -14.99
N VAL A 63 -5.37 8.12 -15.32
CA VAL A 63 -5.10 6.76 -14.82
C VAL A 63 -3.80 6.20 -15.39
N GLU A 64 -3.50 6.40 -16.67
CA GLU A 64 -2.23 5.98 -17.28
C GLU A 64 -1.03 6.61 -16.55
N LEU A 65 -1.08 7.93 -16.33
CA LEU A 65 -0.04 8.67 -15.61
C LEU A 65 0.05 8.27 -14.13
N GLU A 66 -1.07 7.99 -13.48
CA GLU A 66 -1.10 7.46 -12.11
C GLU A 66 -0.32 6.15 -12.00
N TYR A 67 -0.57 5.19 -12.90
CA TYR A 67 0.13 3.90 -12.90
C TYR A 67 1.62 4.05 -13.18
N GLU A 68 2.00 4.91 -14.12
CA GLU A 68 3.41 5.20 -14.44
C GLU A 68 4.14 5.76 -13.22
N ARG A 69 3.54 6.73 -12.52
CA ARG A 69 4.16 7.41 -11.37
C ARG A 69 4.22 6.57 -10.11
N ASN A 70 3.27 5.64 -9.93
CA ASN A 70 3.09 4.90 -8.67
C ASN A 70 3.42 3.41 -8.77
N GLU A 71 4.10 2.97 -9.83
CA GLU A 71 4.36 1.55 -10.10
C GLU A 71 5.02 0.82 -8.90
N GLU A 72 6.08 1.40 -8.33
CA GLU A 72 6.79 0.83 -7.17
C GLU A 72 5.87 0.69 -5.96
N ARG A 73 5.08 1.72 -5.70
CA ARG A 73 4.15 1.76 -4.58
C ARG A 73 3.07 0.68 -4.70
N TYR A 74 2.57 0.44 -5.92
CA TYR A 74 1.57 -0.61 -6.17
C TYR A 74 2.16 -2.01 -6.07
N LYS A 75 3.38 -2.22 -6.58
CA LYS A 75 4.12 -3.47 -6.37
C LYS A 75 4.34 -3.74 -4.89
N PHE A 76 4.74 -2.72 -4.12
CA PHE A 76 4.97 -2.83 -2.69
C PHE A 76 3.69 -3.18 -1.91
N LEU A 77 2.58 -2.49 -2.15
CA LEU A 77 1.29 -2.80 -1.52
C LEU A 77 0.79 -4.20 -1.92
N LYS A 78 1.01 -4.62 -3.17
CA LYS A 78 0.65 -5.96 -3.64
C LYS A 78 1.47 -7.04 -2.95
N TRP A 79 2.76 -6.81 -2.72
CA TRP A 79 3.60 -7.67 -1.90
C TRP A 79 3.09 -7.71 -0.45
N GLY A 80 2.79 -6.56 0.16
CA GLY A 80 2.28 -6.47 1.52
C GLY A 80 1.01 -7.30 1.73
N GLN A 81 0.07 -7.25 0.78
CA GLN A 81 -1.15 -8.07 0.78
C GLN A 81 -0.85 -9.59 0.88
N GLN A 82 0.27 -10.05 0.32
CA GLN A 82 0.65 -11.47 0.32
C GLN A 82 1.55 -11.86 1.49
N ALA A 83 2.37 -10.91 1.95
CA ALA A 83 3.41 -11.10 2.96
C ALA A 83 2.87 -11.10 4.40
N PHE A 84 1.74 -10.44 4.66
CA PHE A 84 1.10 -10.38 5.97
C PHE A 84 -0.20 -11.20 5.94
N ARG A 85 -0.35 -12.15 6.87
CA ARG A 85 -1.46 -13.11 6.96
C ARG A 85 -1.91 -13.31 8.39
#